data_AF-A0A7X7ES07-F1
#
_entry.id   AF-A0A7X7ES07-F1
#
_cell.length_a   1.000
_cell.length_b   1.000
_cell.length_c   1.000
_cell.angle_alpha   90.00
_cell.angle_beta   90.00
_cell.angle_gamma   90.00
#
_symmetry.space_group_name_H-M   'P 1'
#
loop_
_entity.id
_entity.type
_entity.pdbx_description
1 polymer ?
#
loop_
_entity_poly.entity_id
_entity_poly.type
_entity_poly.pdbx_seq_one_letter_code
_entity_poly.pdbx_strand_id
1 'polypeptide(L)'
;MPTARSINKVVMDARRRNMGKKRISPSEVERPRLTVRADGSESWSGARQTAESDRVPSQIWIYLDDFTPGVVGRTEIASIGWDFSHWLEKAQARWGGHPIDLFLVSFGTGFMRSELLEYLQTLAVRRLRWSCRLLTDGLSLTSTAAIDALLCSSLDEVVVYVAGVGEAINVRALQVTKDLVDLRTRRGQNRPDIICRVCPNPAGGQKKMITEISQWVRQAGIDRLEVSDKVTEEKRLWGS
;
A
#
# COMPACT_ATOMS: atom_id res chain seq x y z
N MET A 1 -4.31 -37.50 -11.71
CA MET A 1 -5.11 -36.37 -12.24
C MET A 1 -6.12 -35.94 -11.18
N PRO A 2 -6.08 -34.70 -10.66
CA PRO A 2 -7.09 -34.25 -9.72
C PRO A 2 -8.40 -33.97 -10.47
N THR A 3 -9.52 -34.53 -9.99
CA THR A 3 -10.85 -34.35 -10.59
C THR A 3 -11.35 -32.91 -10.41
N ALA A 4 -12.16 -32.42 -11.35
CA ALA A 4 -12.70 -31.06 -11.38
C ALA A 4 -13.40 -30.59 -10.07
N ARG A 5 -13.86 -31.54 -9.24
CA ARG A 5 -14.41 -31.27 -7.89
C ARG A 5 -13.35 -30.79 -6.88
N SER A 6 -12.10 -31.25 -7.01
CA SER A 6 -10.98 -30.88 -6.13
C SER A 6 -10.50 -29.45 -6.41
N ILE A 7 -10.42 -29.06 -7.68
CA ILE A 7 -10.01 -27.71 -8.11
C ILE A 7 -11.03 -26.66 -7.64
N ASN A 8 -12.33 -26.94 -7.79
CA ASN A 8 -13.38 -26.05 -7.31
C ASN A 8 -13.36 -25.85 -5.79
N LYS A 9 -12.97 -26.87 -5.01
CA LYS A 9 -12.87 -26.77 -3.55
C LYS A 9 -11.67 -25.92 -3.14
N VAL A 10 -10.51 -26.09 -3.79
CA VAL A 10 -9.31 -25.26 -3.54
C VAL A 10 -9.54 -23.79 -3.91
N VAL A 11 -10.20 -23.52 -5.03
CA VAL A 11 -10.57 -22.16 -5.46
C VAL A 11 -11.61 -21.55 -4.53
N MET A 12 -12.60 -22.32 -4.06
CA MET A 12 -13.59 -21.86 -3.09
C MET A 12 -12.97 -21.62 -1.70
N ASP A 13 -12.02 -22.43 -1.27
CA ASP A 13 -11.31 -22.26 0.01
C ASP A 13 -10.26 -21.14 -0.04
N ALA A 14 -9.70 -20.84 -1.22
CA ALA A 14 -8.92 -19.63 -1.48
C ALA A 14 -9.82 -18.38 -1.47
N ARG A 15 -10.99 -18.43 -2.13
CA ARG A 15 -12.01 -17.35 -2.10
C ARG A 15 -12.58 -17.11 -0.70
N ARG A 16 -12.79 -18.17 0.10
CA ARG A 16 -13.25 -18.07 1.50
C ARG A 16 -12.18 -17.52 2.42
N ARG A 17 -10.90 -17.87 2.21
CA ARG A 17 -9.77 -17.23 2.92
C ARG A 17 -9.58 -15.76 2.54
N ASN A 18 -9.88 -15.37 1.30
CA ASN A 18 -9.73 -14.00 0.80
C ASN A 18 -10.90 -13.05 1.15
N MET A 19 -12.06 -13.57 1.57
CA MET A 19 -13.20 -12.75 2.02
C MET A 19 -13.23 -12.48 3.54
N GLY A 20 -12.18 -12.88 4.27
CA GLY A 20 -12.01 -12.47 5.65
C GLY A 20 -11.86 -10.96 5.73
N LYS A 21 -12.86 -10.26 6.28
CA LYS A 21 -12.71 -8.88 6.76
C LYS A 21 -11.62 -8.89 7.83
N LYS A 22 -10.37 -8.67 7.45
CA LYS A 22 -9.28 -8.56 8.41
C LYS A 22 -9.41 -7.18 9.05
N ARG A 23 -10.00 -7.14 10.25
CA ARG A 23 -9.90 -5.95 11.11
C ARG A 23 -8.42 -5.79 11.48
N ILE A 24 -7.86 -4.62 11.19
CA ILE A 24 -6.51 -4.25 11.60
C ILE A 24 -6.49 -4.27 13.13
N SER A 25 -5.60 -5.07 13.73
CA SER A 25 -5.48 -5.14 15.19
C SER A 25 -4.66 -3.95 15.71
N PRO A 26 -5.00 -3.39 16.89
CA PRO A 26 -4.22 -2.32 17.54
C PRO A 26 -2.73 -2.62 17.69
N SER A 27 -2.36 -3.91 17.74
CA SER A 27 -0.97 -4.39 17.82
C SER A 27 -0.11 -4.12 16.58
N GLU A 28 -0.68 -3.68 15.46
CA GLU A 28 0.11 -3.25 14.29
C GLU A 28 0.70 -1.83 14.46
N VAL A 29 0.15 -1.01 15.37
CA VAL A 29 0.56 0.39 15.59
C VAL A 29 1.73 0.49 16.59
N GLU A 30 1.86 -0.47 17.52
CA GLU A 30 2.89 -0.46 18.57
C GLU A 30 4.23 -1.09 18.15
N ARG A 31 4.35 -1.57 16.91
CA ARG A 31 5.57 -2.25 16.48
C ARG A 31 6.69 -1.24 16.18
N PRO A 32 7.98 -1.60 16.38
CA PRO A 32 9.10 -0.74 16.02
C PRO A 32 9.01 -0.33 14.55
N ARG A 33 8.86 0.97 14.32
CA ARG A 33 8.61 1.57 13.00
C ARG A 33 9.71 2.57 12.69
N LEU A 34 10.30 2.41 11.52
CA LEU A 34 11.12 3.44 10.88
C LEU A 34 10.26 4.17 9.84
N THR A 35 10.17 5.48 9.96
CA THR A 35 9.49 6.34 8.99
C THR A 35 10.55 7.15 8.24
N VAL A 36 10.55 7.04 6.92
CA VAL A 36 11.38 7.79 5.99
C VAL A 36 10.48 8.74 5.21
N ARG A 37 10.75 10.04 5.29
CA ARG A 37 9.97 11.06 4.57
C ARG A 37 10.47 11.26 3.14
N ALA A 38 9.77 12.08 2.38
CA ALA A 38 10.09 12.37 0.98
C ALA A 38 11.46 13.06 0.80
N ASP A 39 11.98 13.71 1.84
CA ASP A 39 13.31 14.32 1.88
C ASP A 39 14.42 13.35 2.36
N GLY A 40 14.07 12.09 2.62
CA GLY A 40 14.98 11.07 3.14
C GLY A 40 15.21 11.12 4.65
N SER A 41 14.56 12.05 5.37
CA SER A 41 14.68 12.13 6.82
C SER A 41 14.05 10.91 7.51
N GLU A 42 14.77 10.37 8.49
CA GLU A 42 14.39 9.18 9.24
C GLU A 42 13.87 9.53 10.64
N SER A 43 12.81 8.84 11.07
CA SER A 43 12.27 8.96 12.43
C SER A 43 11.80 7.60 12.95
N TRP A 44 11.97 7.37 14.25
CA TRP A 44 11.63 6.12 14.91
C TRP A 44 10.41 6.27 15.81
N SER A 45 9.49 5.30 15.76
CA SER A 45 8.40 5.15 16.74
C SER A 45 8.23 3.70 17.17
N GLY A 46 7.53 3.47 18.29
CA GLY A 46 7.22 2.13 18.81
C GLY A 46 8.39 1.36 19.44
N ALA A 47 9.63 1.85 19.35
CA ALA A 47 10.79 1.23 20.01
C ALA A 47 10.96 1.78 21.44
N ARG A 48 10.92 0.91 22.46
CA ARG A 48 11.45 1.25 23.80
C ARG A 48 12.93 1.64 23.64
N GLN A 49 13.37 2.61 24.44
CA GLN A 49 14.69 3.25 24.42
C GLN A 49 15.86 2.23 24.37
N THR A 50 16.21 1.78 23.17
CA THR A 50 17.48 1.12 22.88
C THR A 50 18.36 2.10 22.11
N ALA A 51 19.68 1.94 22.24
CA ALA A 51 20.65 2.71 21.47
C ALA A 51 20.33 2.58 19.96
N GLU A 52 20.46 3.68 19.23
CA GLU A 52 20.09 3.79 17.81
C GLU A 52 20.84 2.80 16.90
N SER A 53 22.01 2.32 17.33
CA SER A 53 22.82 1.31 16.64
C SER A 53 22.14 -0.05 16.55
N ASP A 54 21.36 -0.44 17.56
CA ASP A 54 20.84 -1.82 17.72
C ASP A 54 19.35 -1.95 17.38
N ARG A 55 18.74 -0.88 16.86
CA ARG A 55 17.33 -0.89 16.46
C ARG A 55 17.15 -1.65 15.15
N VAL A 56 16.26 -2.64 15.19
CA VAL A 56 15.75 -3.35 14.02
C VAL A 56 14.28 -2.95 13.85
N PRO A 57 13.90 -2.35 12.71
CA PRO A 57 12.50 -2.03 12.46
C PRO A 57 11.75 -3.32 12.15
N SER A 58 10.53 -3.43 12.66
CA SER A 58 9.59 -4.44 12.18
C SER A 58 8.82 -3.94 10.96
N GLN A 59 8.74 -2.62 10.80
CA GLN A 59 8.08 -1.94 9.71
C GLN A 59 8.92 -0.76 9.26
N ILE A 60 9.03 -0.58 7.95
CA ILE A 60 9.63 0.60 7.33
C ILE A 60 8.53 1.27 6.50
N TRP A 61 8.34 2.56 6.70
CA TRP A 61 7.34 3.36 6.00
C TRP A 61 8.02 4.49 5.24
N ILE A 62 7.93 4.48 3.92
CA ILE A 62 8.54 5.47 3.05
C ILE A 62 7.43 6.30 2.43
N TYR A 63 7.40 7.60 2.76
CA TYR A 63 6.42 8.54 2.23
C TYR A 63 6.99 9.25 1.02
N LEU A 64 6.28 9.17 -0.11
CA LEU A 64 6.68 9.80 -1.37
C LEU A 64 6.13 11.23 -1.51
N ASP A 65 5.48 11.73 -0.47
CA ASP A 65 5.00 13.09 -0.30
C ASP A 65 5.21 13.53 1.14
N ASP A 66 5.23 14.85 1.35
CA ASP A 66 4.84 15.42 2.65
C ASP A 66 3.36 15.12 2.87
N PHE A 67 3.04 13.88 3.20
CA PHE A 67 1.71 13.50 3.62
C PHE A 67 1.58 13.81 5.12
N THR A 68 1.52 15.10 5.48
CA THR A 68 1.00 15.49 6.79
C THR A 68 -0.55 15.45 6.81
N PRO A 69 -1.20 15.10 7.91
CA PRO A 69 -2.65 15.21 8.03
C PRO A 69 -3.10 16.69 8.02
N GLY A 70 -4.21 17.01 7.36
CA GLY A 70 -4.97 18.24 7.63
C GLY A 70 -4.50 19.57 6.99
N VAL A 71 -3.46 19.59 6.15
CA VAL A 71 -3.09 20.80 5.40
C VAL A 71 -3.49 20.64 3.95
N VAL A 72 -4.66 21.20 3.59
CA VAL A 72 -5.03 21.44 2.19
C VAL A 72 -4.23 22.65 1.73
N GLY A 73 -3.32 22.42 0.77
CA GLY A 73 -2.35 23.39 0.31
C GLY A 73 -0.96 23.05 0.83
N ARG A 74 -0.23 22.20 0.10
CA ARG A 74 1.16 21.90 0.40
C ARG A 74 2.08 22.39 -0.70
N THR A 75 3.09 23.10 -0.23
CA THR A 75 4.27 23.54 -0.94
C THR A 75 4.91 22.35 -1.62
N GLU A 76 5.28 22.51 -2.89
CA GLU A 76 6.21 21.61 -3.57
C GLU A 76 7.45 21.46 -2.68
N ILE A 77 7.65 20.29 -2.08
CA ILE A 77 9.00 19.95 -1.65
C ILE A 77 9.73 19.67 -2.95
N ALA A 78 10.67 20.53 -3.32
CA ALA A 78 11.69 20.15 -4.26
C ALA A 78 12.28 18.83 -3.76
N SER A 79 12.28 17.77 -4.57
CA SER A 79 12.93 16.50 -4.24
C SER A 79 14.37 16.79 -3.82
N ILE A 80 14.65 16.85 -2.52
CA ILE A 80 16.02 17.00 -2.04
C ILE A 80 16.65 15.62 -2.21
N GLY A 81 17.24 15.40 -3.38
CA GLY A 81 18.43 14.61 -3.70
C GLY A 81 18.83 13.39 -2.84
N TRP A 82 17.91 12.67 -2.20
CA TRP A 82 18.24 11.43 -1.51
C TRP A 82 18.02 10.24 -2.44
N ASP A 83 19.03 9.38 -2.52
CA ASP A 83 19.04 8.23 -3.40
C ASP A 83 18.38 7.03 -2.69
N PHE A 84 17.16 6.71 -3.10
CA PHE A 84 16.42 5.57 -2.57
C PHE A 84 17.12 4.23 -2.83
N SER A 85 17.79 4.06 -3.96
CA SER A 85 18.51 2.83 -4.29
C SER A 85 19.67 2.62 -3.34
N HIS A 86 20.47 3.65 -3.10
CA HIS A 86 21.58 3.63 -2.14
C HIS A 86 21.10 3.50 -0.69
N TRP A 87 19.98 4.15 -0.34
CA TRP A 87 19.36 3.98 0.98
C TRP A 87 18.91 2.53 1.20
N LEU A 88 18.24 1.94 0.21
CA LEU A 88 17.75 0.57 0.26
C LEU A 88 18.91 -0.43 0.39
N GLU A 89 20.03 -0.19 -0.28
CA GLU A 89 21.26 -0.98 -0.09
C GLU A 89 21.77 -0.95 1.34
N LYS A 90 21.87 0.24 1.94
CA LYS A 90 22.29 0.38 3.34
C LYS A 90 21.32 -0.31 4.29
N ALA A 91 20.03 -0.16 4.07
CA ALA A 91 18.99 -0.79 4.87
C ALA A 91 19.04 -2.32 4.76
N GLN A 92 19.26 -2.86 3.56
CA GLN A 92 19.42 -4.30 3.35
C GLN A 92 20.71 -4.84 3.98
N ALA A 93 21.83 -4.11 3.88
CA ALA A 93 23.08 -4.50 4.52
C ALA A 93 22.93 -4.55 6.05
N ARG A 94 22.15 -3.62 6.62
CA ARG A 94 21.92 -3.52 8.06
C ARG A 94 20.89 -4.52 8.58
N TRP A 95 19.78 -4.72 7.87
CA TRP A 95 18.61 -5.44 8.38
C TRP A 95 18.10 -6.58 7.48
N GLY A 96 18.80 -6.93 6.40
CA GLY A 96 18.36 -7.93 5.42
C GLY A 96 18.16 -9.35 5.99
N GLY A 97 18.68 -9.64 7.17
CA GLY A 97 18.46 -10.89 7.91
C GLY A 97 17.14 -10.93 8.72
N HIS A 98 16.43 -9.81 8.84
CA HIS A 98 15.22 -9.70 9.64
C HIS A 98 13.95 -9.65 8.78
N PRO A 99 12.82 -10.21 9.27
CA PRO A 99 11.53 -10.05 8.62
C PRO A 99 11.02 -8.61 8.84
N ILE A 100 10.91 -7.85 7.75
CA ILE A 100 10.47 -6.46 7.77
C ILE A 100 9.31 -6.30 6.78
N ASP A 101 8.31 -5.53 7.18
CA ASP A 101 7.27 -5.05 6.28
C ASP A 101 7.65 -3.66 5.76
N LEU A 102 7.91 -3.55 4.46
CA LEU A 102 8.18 -2.29 3.77
C LEU A 102 6.88 -1.74 3.17
N PHE A 103 6.53 -0.51 3.54
CA PHE A 103 5.40 0.23 3.04
C PHE A 103 5.89 1.42 2.24
N LEU A 104 5.53 1.47 0.95
CA LEU A 104 5.61 2.69 0.16
C LEU A 104 4.26 3.40 0.26
N VAL A 105 4.26 4.68 0.61
CA VAL A 105 3.04 5.49 0.80
C VAL A 105 3.03 6.61 -0.22
N SER A 106 2.00 6.65 -1.05
CA SER A 106 1.84 7.62 -2.14
C SER A 106 0.41 8.11 -2.21
N PHE A 107 0.14 9.30 -1.67
CA PHE A 107 -1.13 9.99 -1.81
C PHE A 107 -0.93 11.34 -2.55
N GLY A 108 -1.96 11.84 -3.23
CA GLY A 108 -1.97 13.23 -3.71
C GLY A 108 -2.33 13.46 -5.17
N THR A 109 -2.40 14.75 -5.52
CA THR A 109 -3.08 15.25 -6.73
C THR A 109 -2.17 15.25 -7.96
N GLY A 110 -2.37 14.26 -8.84
CA GLY A 110 -2.52 14.49 -10.28
C GLY A 110 -1.29 14.61 -11.19
N PHE A 111 -0.07 14.76 -10.67
CA PHE A 111 1.13 14.75 -11.52
C PHE A 111 1.88 13.42 -11.42
N MET A 112 2.31 12.89 -12.57
CA MET A 112 3.20 11.73 -12.67
C MET A 112 4.42 11.98 -11.78
N ARG A 113 4.50 11.31 -10.64
CA ARG A 113 5.70 11.36 -9.80
C ARG A 113 6.73 10.42 -10.41
N SER A 114 7.77 10.99 -11.04
CA SER A 114 8.96 10.27 -11.49
C SER A 114 9.54 9.40 -10.37
N GLU A 115 9.44 9.88 -9.13
CA GLU A 115 9.98 9.25 -7.94
C GLU A 115 9.30 7.90 -7.65
N LEU A 116 7.97 7.80 -7.75
CA LEU A 116 7.29 6.52 -7.57
C LEU A 116 7.75 5.51 -8.64
N LEU A 117 7.88 5.96 -9.89
CA LEU A 117 8.34 5.11 -10.98
C LEU A 117 9.77 4.61 -10.74
N GLU A 118 10.68 5.49 -10.34
CA GLU A 118 12.08 5.18 -10.02
C GLU A 118 12.18 4.18 -8.86
N TYR A 119 11.34 4.34 -7.84
CA TYR A 119 11.34 3.45 -6.67
C TYR A 119 10.81 2.08 -7.05
N LEU A 120 9.74 2.02 -7.85
CA LEU A 120 9.20 0.76 -8.37
C LEU A 120 10.19 0.04 -9.28
N GLN A 121 10.92 0.77 -10.13
CA GLN A 121 11.98 0.21 -10.97
C GLN A 121 13.14 -0.33 -10.13
N THR A 122 13.55 0.39 -9.08
CA THR A 122 14.55 -0.07 -8.12
C THR A 122 14.12 -1.39 -7.48
N LEU A 123 12.85 -1.49 -7.05
CA LEU A 123 12.28 -2.71 -6.50
C LEU A 123 12.12 -3.83 -7.53
N ALA A 124 11.89 -3.53 -8.81
CA ALA A 124 11.80 -4.54 -9.86
C ALA A 124 13.14 -5.28 -10.07
N VAL A 125 14.26 -4.57 -9.93
CA VAL A 125 15.60 -5.13 -10.10
C VAL A 125 16.09 -5.83 -8.82
N ARG A 126 15.72 -5.33 -7.64
CA ARG A 126 16.19 -5.86 -6.36
C ARG A 126 15.21 -6.86 -5.76
N ARG A 127 15.66 -8.10 -5.55
CA ARG A 127 14.91 -9.08 -4.75
C ARG A 127 15.04 -8.76 -3.27
N LEU A 128 14.00 -8.16 -2.69
CA LEU A 128 13.88 -7.99 -1.24
C LEU A 128 13.41 -9.30 -0.59
N ARG A 129 13.94 -9.60 0.61
CA ARG A 129 13.41 -10.66 1.50
C ARG A 129 12.28 -10.15 2.40
N TRP A 130 11.97 -8.87 2.28
CA TRP A 130 10.96 -8.15 3.05
C TRP A 130 9.63 -8.19 2.31
N SER A 131 8.53 -8.16 3.07
CA SER A 131 7.23 -7.98 2.44
C SER A 131 7.11 -6.54 1.95
N CYS A 132 6.65 -6.33 0.72
CA CYS A 132 6.62 -5.02 0.10
C CYS A 132 5.20 -4.64 -0.30
N ARG A 133 4.69 -3.53 0.26
CA ARG A 133 3.33 -3.05 0.01
C ARG A 133 3.34 -1.61 -0.48
N LEU A 134 2.51 -1.31 -1.48
CA LEU A 134 2.19 0.06 -1.88
C LEU A 134 0.85 0.46 -1.29
N LEU A 135 0.79 1.60 -0.60
CA LEU A 135 -0.43 2.26 -0.13
C LEU A 135 -0.65 3.52 -0.99
N THR A 136 -1.78 3.60 -1.68
CA THR A 136 -2.04 4.71 -2.61
C THR A 136 -3.52 5.04 -2.77
N ASP A 137 -3.85 6.28 -3.11
CA ASP A 137 -5.17 6.67 -3.62
C ASP A 137 -5.34 6.41 -5.13
N GLY A 138 -4.30 5.90 -5.80
CA GLY A 138 -4.27 5.63 -7.24
C GLY A 138 -4.15 6.87 -8.11
N LEU A 139 -4.10 8.08 -7.54
CA LEU A 139 -4.04 9.32 -8.31
C LEU A 139 -2.66 9.57 -8.91
N SER A 140 -1.61 8.95 -8.39
CA SER A 140 -0.27 8.96 -8.98
C SER A 140 -0.09 7.95 -10.12
N LEU A 141 -1.02 7.00 -10.29
CA LEU A 141 -0.98 5.97 -11.35
C LEU A 141 -1.76 6.45 -12.58
N THR A 142 -1.30 7.54 -13.19
CA THR A 142 -2.03 8.20 -14.29
C THR A 142 -1.75 7.63 -15.68
N SER A 143 -0.72 6.79 -15.83
CA SER A 143 -0.31 6.22 -17.11
C SER A 143 -0.20 4.70 -17.10
N THR A 144 -0.35 4.07 -18.26
CA THR A 144 -0.10 2.63 -18.43
C THR A 144 1.34 2.25 -18.08
N ALA A 145 2.31 3.14 -18.29
CA ALA A 145 3.71 2.91 -17.91
C ALA A 145 3.91 2.82 -16.38
N ALA A 146 3.21 3.67 -15.61
CA ALA A 146 3.24 3.59 -14.15
C ALA A 146 2.59 2.29 -13.63
N ILE A 147 1.45 1.91 -14.21
CA ILE A 147 0.78 0.64 -13.90
C ILE A 147 1.69 -0.55 -14.28
N ASP A 148 2.36 -0.48 -15.43
CA ASP A 148 3.28 -1.51 -15.91
C ASP A 148 4.49 -1.68 -14.98
N ALA A 149 5.14 -0.58 -14.60
CA ALA A 149 6.26 -0.61 -13.66
C ALA A 149 5.85 -1.18 -12.30
N LEU A 150 4.65 -0.84 -11.82
CA LEU A 150 4.09 -1.40 -10.59
C LEU A 150 3.89 -2.91 -10.71
N LEU A 151 3.32 -3.40 -11.81
CA LEU A 151 3.10 -4.84 -12.05
C LEU A 151 4.39 -5.62 -12.32
N CYS A 152 5.47 -4.94 -12.71
CA CYS A 152 6.79 -5.54 -12.88
C CYS A 152 7.67 -5.44 -11.62
N SER A 153 7.24 -4.70 -10.60
CA SER A 153 7.97 -4.53 -9.35
C SER A 153 7.88 -5.77 -8.44
N SER A 154 8.70 -5.82 -7.39
CA SER A 154 8.67 -6.88 -6.38
C SER A 154 7.58 -6.70 -5.31
N LEU A 155 6.53 -5.92 -5.58
CA LEU A 155 5.45 -5.69 -4.62
C LEU A 155 4.65 -6.97 -4.38
N ASP A 156 4.35 -7.25 -3.12
CA ASP A 156 3.46 -8.34 -2.71
C ASP A 156 2.00 -7.91 -2.77
N GLU A 157 1.72 -6.68 -2.33
CA GLU A 157 0.37 -6.12 -2.25
C GLU A 157 0.33 -4.65 -2.70
N VAL A 158 -0.77 -4.26 -3.34
CA VAL A 158 -1.09 -2.88 -3.71
C VAL A 158 -2.45 -2.55 -3.09
N VAL A 159 -2.44 -1.63 -2.13
CA VAL A 159 -3.61 -1.19 -1.40
C VAL A 159 -4.07 0.15 -1.96
N VAL A 160 -5.24 0.15 -2.61
CA VAL A 160 -5.84 1.35 -3.19
C VAL A 160 -6.96 1.89 -2.31
N TYR A 161 -6.80 3.13 -1.84
CA TYR A 161 -7.75 3.87 -1.03
C TYR A 161 -8.75 4.58 -1.95
N VAL A 162 -9.75 3.84 -2.42
CA VAL A 162 -10.72 4.31 -3.42
C VAL A 162 -11.61 5.46 -2.95
N ALA A 163 -11.64 5.73 -1.65
CA ALA A 163 -12.38 6.83 -1.03
C ALA A 163 -11.48 7.66 -0.08
N GLY A 164 -10.18 7.70 -0.36
CA GLY A 164 -9.21 8.34 0.54
C GLY A 164 -9.30 7.81 1.97
N VAL A 165 -8.95 8.66 2.94
CA VAL A 165 -9.07 8.38 4.38
C VAL A 165 -10.22 9.21 4.97
N GLY A 166 -11.44 8.68 4.92
CA GLY A 166 -12.63 9.38 5.38
C GLY A 166 -13.28 10.29 4.34
N GLU A 167 -12.94 10.14 3.06
CA GLU A 167 -13.42 10.98 1.96
C GLU A 167 -14.53 10.28 1.16
N ALA A 168 -15.04 10.96 0.13
CA ALA A 168 -15.97 10.37 -0.82
C ALA A 168 -15.24 9.45 -1.81
N ILE A 169 -15.99 8.51 -2.40
CA ILE A 169 -15.45 7.63 -3.45
C ILE A 169 -14.90 8.48 -4.59
N ASN A 170 -13.65 8.22 -4.95
CA ASN A 170 -12.99 8.83 -6.08
C ASN A 170 -13.13 7.92 -7.31
N VAL A 171 -13.86 8.39 -8.32
CA VAL A 171 -14.11 7.64 -9.56
C VAL A 171 -12.81 7.32 -10.30
N ARG A 172 -11.81 8.22 -10.24
CA ARG A 172 -10.50 7.97 -10.87
C ARG A 172 -9.77 6.83 -10.18
N ALA A 173 -9.81 6.78 -8.85
CA ALA A 173 -9.22 5.69 -8.08
C ALA A 173 -9.86 4.33 -8.42
N LEU A 174 -11.19 4.29 -8.59
CA LEU A 174 -11.88 3.09 -9.06
C LEU A 174 -11.40 2.66 -10.45
N GLN A 175 -11.32 3.60 -11.41
CA GLN A 175 -10.88 3.30 -12.77
C GLN A 175 -9.45 2.75 -12.80
N VAL A 176 -8.52 3.42 -12.12
CA VAL A 176 -7.11 2.99 -12.04
C VAL A 176 -7.00 1.61 -11.41
N THR A 177 -7.76 1.35 -10.33
CA THR A 177 -7.76 0.03 -9.68
C THR A 177 -8.24 -1.05 -10.66
N LYS A 178 -9.28 -0.74 -11.45
CA LYS A 178 -9.77 -1.66 -12.47
C LYS A 178 -8.75 -1.88 -13.59
N ASP A 179 -8.12 -0.84 -14.09
CA ASP A 179 -7.08 -0.93 -15.12
C ASP A 179 -5.90 -1.79 -14.65
N LEU A 180 -5.52 -1.65 -13.38
CA LEU A 180 -4.49 -2.47 -12.73
C LEU A 180 -4.88 -3.95 -12.69
N VAL A 181 -6.11 -4.28 -12.27
CA VAL A 181 -6.61 -5.66 -12.24
C VAL A 181 -6.70 -6.25 -13.65
N ASP A 182 -7.26 -5.49 -14.60
CA ASP A 182 -7.46 -5.93 -15.97
C ASP A 182 -6.09 -6.21 -16.64
N LEU A 183 -5.11 -5.34 -16.46
CA LEU A 183 -3.75 -5.53 -17.02
C LEU A 183 -3.02 -6.71 -16.37
N ARG A 184 -3.07 -6.84 -15.04
CA ARG A 184 -2.50 -8.00 -14.32
C ARG A 184 -3.11 -9.32 -14.80
N THR A 185 -4.43 -9.34 -14.96
CA THR A 185 -5.18 -10.53 -15.41
C THR A 185 -4.84 -10.89 -16.85
N ARG A 186 -4.76 -9.90 -17.75
CA ARG A 186 -4.35 -10.11 -19.15
C ARG A 186 -2.95 -10.70 -19.27
N ARG A 187 -2.06 -10.41 -18.31
CA ARG A 187 -0.70 -10.97 -18.23
C ARG A 187 -0.62 -12.35 -17.57
N GLY A 188 -1.72 -12.86 -17.03
CA GLY A 188 -1.72 -14.10 -16.25
C GLY A 188 -0.89 -14.02 -14.97
N GLN A 189 -0.71 -12.82 -14.42
CA GLN A 189 0.06 -12.61 -13.19
C GLN A 189 -0.79 -12.90 -11.95
N ASN A 190 -0.21 -13.60 -10.98
CA ASN A 190 -0.85 -13.87 -9.68
C ASN A 190 -0.48 -12.83 -8.60
N ARG A 191 0.45 -11.92 -8.89
CA ARG A 191 0.97 -10.89 -7.98
C ARG A 191 1.16 -9.57 -8.73
N PRO A 192 1.14 -8.41 -8.04
CA PRO A 192 0.80 -8.22 -6.62
C PRO A 192 -0.69 -8.52 -6.34
N ASP A 193 -1.04 -8.79 -5.07
CA ASP A 193 -2.45 -8.81 -4.63
C ASP A 193 -2.97 -7.36 -4.64
N ILE A 194 -4.11 -7.13 -5.26
CA ILE A 194 -4.76 -5.82 -5.37
C ILE A 194 -5.85 -5.77 -4.31
N ILE A 195 -5.70 -4.84 -3.37
CA ILE A 195 -6.57 -4.67 -2.22
C ILE A 195 -7.27 -3.32 -2.35
N CYS A 196 -8.59 -3.34 -2.35
CA CYS A 196 -9.39 -2.12 -2.22
C CYS A 196 -9.56 -1.82 -0.73
N ARG A 197 -9.14 -0.64 -0.27
CA ARG A 197 -9.38 -0.18 1.10
C ARG A 197 -10.35 0.99 1.13
N VAL A 198 -11.28 0.92 2.09
CA VAL A 198 -12.29 1.95 2.32
C VAL A 198 -12.26 2.36 3.77
N CYS A 199 -12.16 3.67 4.00
CA CYS A 199 -12.07 4.25 5.33
C CYS A 199 -13.28 5.13 5.60
N PRO A 200 -14.46 4.58 5.93
CA PRO A 200 -15.67 5.39 6.10
C PRO A 200 -15.56 6.34 7.29
N ASN A 201 -16.06 7.57 7.11
CA ASN A 201 -16.21 8.54 8.20
C ASN A 201 -17.35 8.07 9.14
N PRO A 202 -17.15 7.99 10.47
CA PRO A 202 -18.17 7.58 11.45
C PRO A 202 -19.51 8.33 11.36
N ALA A 203 -19.53 9.56 10.82
CA ALA A 203 -20.69 10.44 10.89
C ALA A 203 -21.77 10.28 9.78
N GLY A 204 -21.65 9.38 8.79
CA GLY A 204 -22.70 9.27 7.76
C GLY A 204 -22.65 8.07 6.82
N GLY A 205 -23.84 7.62 6.35
CA GLY A 205 -24.06 6.86 5.10
C GLY A 205 -23.33 5.51 4.88
N GLN A 206 -22.56 5.01 5.84
CA GLN A 206 -21.51 4.00 5.62
C GLN A 206 -22.00 2.69 5.00
N LYS A 207 -23.17 2.20 5.42
CA LYS A 207 -23.67 0.88 5.00
C LYS A 207 -23.95 0.82 3.50
N LYS A 208 -24.48 1.90 2.92
CA LYS A 208 -24.78 1.97 1.48
C LYS A 208 -23.48 1.99 0.67
N MET A 209 -22.56 2.89 1.03
CA MET A 209 -21.25 3.00 0.39
C MET A 209 -20.45 1.69 0.43
N ILE A 210 -20.36 1.05 1.60
CA ILE A 210 -19.64 -0.24 1.76
C ILE A 210 -20.30 -1.31 0.89
N THR A 211 -21.63 -1.33 0.79
CA THR A 211 -22.35 -2.31 -0.03
C THR A 211 -22.07 -2.12 -1.52
N GLU A 212 -22.12 -0.87 -2.01
CA GLU A 212 -21.82 -0.52 -3.40
C GLU A 212 -20.36 -0.87 -3.75
N ILE A 213 -19.40 -0.50 -2.90
CA ILE A 213 -17.99 -0.85 -3.13
C ILE A 213 -17.78 -2.37 -3.06
N SER A 214 -18.46 -3.07 -2.14
CA SER A 214 -18.36 -4.54 -2.06
C SER A 214 -18.87 -5.21 -3.34
N GLN A 215 -19.93 -4.69 -3.95
CA GLN A 215 -20.43 -5.19 -5.23
C GLN A 215 -19.44 -4.88 -6.36
N TRP A 216 -18.93 -3.65 -6.41
CA TRP A 216 -17.96 -3.24 -7.40
C TRP A 216 -16.65 -4.04 -7.31
N VAL A 217 -16.09 -4.27 -6.11
CA VAL A 217 -14.90 -5.11 -5.89
C VAL A 217 -15.06 -6.50 -6.50
N ARG A 218 -16.24 -7.11 -6.30
CA ARG A 218 -16.54 -8.44 -6.86
C ARG A 218 -16.64 -8.41 -8.39
N GLN A 219 -17.25 -7.36 -8.95
CA GLN A 219 -17.38 -7.20 -10.40
C GLN A 219 -16.05 -6.89 -11.08
N ALA A 220 -15.21 -6.08 -10.44
CA ALA A 220 -13.90 -5.69 -10.93
C ALA A 220 -12.84 -6.79 -10.80
N GLY A 221 -13.12 -7.86 -10.04
CA GLY A 221 -12.16 -8.96 -9.83
C GLY A 221 -11.01 -8.60 -8.89
N ILE A 222 -11.23 -7.65 -7.98
CA ILE A 222 -10.25 -7.24 -6.96
C ILE A 222 -10.13 -8.35 -5.91
N ASP A 223 -8.91 -8.63 -5.45
CA ASP A 223 -8.65 -9.82 -4.63
C ASP A 223 -9.25 -9.72 -3.23
N ARG A 224 -9.30 -8.50 -2.67
CA ARG A 224 -9.75 -8.26 -1.31
C ARG A 224 -10.28 -6.85 -1.10
N LEU A 225 -11.33 -6.75 -0.28
CA LEU A 225 -11.85 -5.50 0.27
C LEU A 225 -11.51 -5.41 1.76
N GLU A 226 -10.90 -4.30 2.16
CA GLU A 226 -10.64 -3.97 3.54
C GLU A 226 -11.41 -2.73 3.97
N VAL A 227 -12.01 -2.79 5.16
CA VAL A 227 -12.75 -1.69 5.75
C VAL A 227 -12.16 -1.40 7.12
N SER A 228 -11.65 -0.18 7.28
CA SER A 228 -11.02 0.32 8.50
C SER A 228 -11.72 1.62 8.87
N ASP A 229 -12.01 1.91 10.14
CA ASP A 229 -12.52 3.24 10.46
C ASP A 229 -11.44 4.31 10.24
N LYS A 230 -11.87 5.54 9.94
CA LYS A 230 -10.98 6.67 9.69
C LYS A 230 -9.91 6.77 10.79
N VAL A 231 -10.32 6.84 12.06
CA VAL A 231 -9.40 7.10 13.19
C VAL A 231 -8.33 6.02 13.30
N THR A 232 -8.69 4.73 13.19
CA THR A 232 -7.72 3.64 13.23
C THR A 232 -6.75 3.70 12.06
N GLU A 233 -7.24 4.01 10.86
CA GLU A 233 -6.39 4.08 9.67
C GLU A 233 -5.44 5.27 9.71
N GLU A 234 -5.94 6.41 10.18
CA GLU A 234 -5.18 7.62 10.45
C GLU A 234 -4.01 7.32 11.40
N LYS A 235 -4.27 6.67 12.53
CA LYS A 235 -3.22 6.22 13.46
C LYS A 235 -2.20 5.30 12.80
N ARG A 236 -2.66 4.37 11.95
CA ARG A 236 -1.78 3.44 11.23
C ARG A 236 -0.89 4.19 10.24
N LEU A 237 -1.47 5.05 9.42
CA LEU A 237 -0.77 5.81 8.41
C LEU A 237 0.15 6.86 9.02
N TRP A 238 -0.08 7.34 10.25
CA TRP A 238 0.66 8.49 10.80
C TRP A 238 1.51 8.19 12.02
N GLY A 239 1.24 7.08 12.72
CA GLY A 239 1.99 6.69 13.92
C GLY A 239 1.73 7.57 15.14
N SER A 240 0.61 8.32 15.15
CA SER A 240 0.17 9.24 16.21
C SER A 240 -1.16 8.81 16.80
#